data_AF-A0A375YRT2-F1
#
_entry.id   AF-A0A375YRT2-F1
#
_cell.length_a   1.000
_cell.length_b   1.000
_cell.length_c   1.000
_cell.angle_alpha   90.00
_cell.angle_beta   90.00
_cell.angle_gamma   90.00
#
_symmetry.space_group_name_H-M   'P 1'
#
loop_
_entity.id
_entity.type
_entity.pdbx_description
1 polymer ?
#
loop_
_entity_poly.entity_id
_entity_poly.type
_entity_poly.pdbx_seq_one_letter_code
_entity_poly.pdbx_strand_id
1 'polypeptide(L)'
;MARVAPPDAADPPGVTLSEAPTIKGKQGAVEWYRTVLGIPVSMNSVVVSTNNYTLPSYLIGGAVYYSTRDLYRHITRNRRTA
;
A
#
# COMPACT_ATOMS: atom_id res chain seq x y z
N MET A 1 12.02 -20.62 2.90
CA MET A 1 12.48 -19.66 1.88
C MET A 1 11.92 -18.29 2.24
N ALA A 2 12.66 -17.52 3.05
CA ALA A 2 12.28 -16.18 3.45
C ALA A 2 12.57 -15.22 2.28
N ARG A 3 11.52 -14.64 1.70
CA ARG A 3 11.65 -13.63 0.64
C ARG A 3 12.17 -12.35 1.30
N VAL A 4 13.49 -12.15 1.28
CA VAL A 4 14.13 -10.89 1.70
C VAL A 4 13.53 -9.77 0.85
N ALA A 5 12.78 -8.88 1.50
CA ALA A 5 12.25 -7.68 0.88
C ALA A 5 13.43 -6.79 0.44
N PRO A 6 13.34 -6.11 -0.73
CA PRO A 6 14.38 -5.19 -1.18
C PRO A 6 14.63 -4.08 -0.13
N PRO A 7 15.84 -3.50 -0.07
CA PRO A 7 16.19 -2.50 0.92
C PRO A 7 15.15 -1.39 0.91
N ASP A 8 14.55 -1.21 2.09
CA ASP A 8 13.43 -0.34 2.38
C ASP A 8 13.65 1.00 1.67
N ALA A 9 12.70 1.36 0.81
CA ALA A 9 12.57 2.75 0.40
C ALA A 9 12.50 3.57 1.69
N ALA A 10 13.45 4.49 1.89
CA ALA A 10 13.52 5.33 3.07
C ALA A 10 12.11 5.80 3.47
N ASP A 11 11.69 5.49 4.68
CA ASP A 11 10.37 5.85 5.19
C ASP A 11 10.09 7.34 4.90
N PRO A 12 8.89 7.72 4.44
CA PRO A 12 8.61 9.11 4.17
C PRO A 12 8.77 9.89 5.49
N PRO A 13 9.50 11.02 5.49
CA PRO A 13 9.77 11.76 6.72
C PRO A 13 8.44 12.16 7.38
N GLY A 14 8.21 11.67 8.59
CA GLY A 14 7.02 11.98 9.39
C GLY A 14 5.84 11.00 9.28
N VAL A 15 5.98 9.87 8.58
CA VAL A 15 4.91 8.85 8.51
C VAL A 15 5.34 7.56 9.20
N THR A 16 4.61 7.15 10.23
CA THR A 16 4.79 5.84 10.86
C THR A 16 4.19 4.76 9.97
N LEU A 17 5.04 4.00 9.28
CA LEU A 17 4.63 2.82 8.53
C LEU A 17 4.52 1.61 9.46
N SER A 18 3.45 0.83 9.30
CA SER A 18 3.17 -0.36 10.10
C SER A 18 2.91 -1.56 9.17
N GLU A 19 3.34 -2.73 9.62
CA GLU A 19 3.10 -4.02 8.96
C GLU A 19 1.72 -4.59 9.31
N ALA A 20 1.06 -4.04 10.33
CA ALA A 20 -0.27 -4.44 10.71
C ALA A 20 -1.29 -3.99 9.64
N PRO A 21 -2.18 -4.88 9.17
CA PRO A 21 -3.21 -4.54 8.18
C PRO A 21 -4.34 -3.75 8.84
N THR A 22 -4.14 -2.43 8.99
CA THR A 22 -5.07 -1.52 9.67
C THR A 22 -6.00 -0.78 8.71
N ILE A 23 -5.63 -0.65 7.44
CA ILE A 23 -6.39 0.12 6.47
C ILE A 23 -7.47 -0.76 5.86
N LYS A 24 -8.73 -0.43 6.13
CA LYS A 24 -9.88 -1.20 5.66
C LYS A 24 -10.31 -0.79 4.26
N GLY A 25 -10.36 -1.77 3.36
CA GLY A 25 -10.96 -1.66 2.05
C GLY A 25 -10.16 -0.83 1.05
N LYS A 26 -10.55 -0.95 -0.22
CA LYS A 26 -9.89 -0.24 -1.34
C LYS A 26 -10.04 1.27 -1.22
N GLN A 27 -11.17 1.73 -0.68
CA GLN A 27 -11.40 3.15 -0.40
C GLN A 27 -10.46 3.69 0.68
N GLY A 28 -10.28 2.97 1.78
CA GLY A 28 -9.35 3.37 2.84
C GLY A 28 -7.90 3.45 2.33
N ALA A 29 -7.49 2.57 1.41
CA ALA A 29 -6.18 2.66 0.77
C ALA A 29 -6.04 3.95 -0.06
N VAL A 30 -7.06 4.33 -0.85
CA VAL A 30 -7.05 5.58 -1.63
C VAL A 30 -7.01 6.80 -0.72
N GLU A 31 -7.81 6.81 0.34
CA GLU A 31 -7.82 7.90 1.32
C GLU A 31 -6.44 8.04 1.98
N TRP A 32 -5.84 6.94 2.43
CA TRP A 32 -4.50 6.95 3.01
C TRP A 32 -3.45 7.53 2.05
N TYR A 33 -3.47 7.14 0.76
CA TYR A 33 -2.56 7.71 -0.23
C TYR A 33 -2.71 9.23 -0.36
N ARG A 34 -3.94 9.73 -0.33
CA ARG A 34 -4.24 11.16 -0.51
C ARG A 34 -3.95 11.97 0.73
N THR A 35 -4.32 11.48 1.91
CA THR A 35 -4.21 12.24 3.16
C THR A 35 -2.83 12.14 3.79
N VAL A 36 -2.19 10.97 3.73
CA VAL A 36 -0.90 10.71 4.40
C VAL A 36 0.27 10.98 3.48
N LEU A 37 0.20 10.51 2.23
CA LEU A 37 1.30 10.72 1.26
C LEU A 37 1.09 11.94 0.36
N GLY A 38 -0.11 12.55 0.36
CA GLY A 38 -0.42 13.65 -0.56
C GLY A 38 -0.48 13.23 -2.03
N ILE A 39 -0.63 11.93 -2.32
CA ILE A 39 -0.54 11.39 -3.68
C ILE A 39 -1.96 11.22 -4.24
N PRO A 40 -2.27 11.84 -5.40
CA PRO A 40 -3.55 11.67 -6.05
C PRO A 40 -3.64 10.29 -6.73
N VAL A 41 -3.98 9.26 -5.95
CA VAL A 41 -4.24 7.91 -6.47
C VAL A 41 -5.72 7.77 -6.84
N SER A 42 -6.00 7.11 -7.96
CA SER A 42 -7.36 6.77 -8.39
C SER A 42 -7.83 5.45 -7.79
N MET A 43 -9.13 5.33 -7.53
CA MET A 43 -9.74 4.07 -7.05
C MET A 43 -9.44 2.91 -8.00
N ASN A 44 -9.54 3.16 -9.31
CA ASN A 44 -9.25 2.14 -10.32
C ASN A 44 -7.82 1.61 -10.21
N SER A 45 -6.83 2.47 -9.94
CA SER A 45 -5.44 2.05 -9.76
C SER A 45 -5.28 1.09 -8.57
N VAL A 46 -5.93 1.38 -7.44
CA VAL A 46 -5.92 0.49 -6.27
C VAL A 46 -6.65 -0.82 -6.54
N VAL A 47 -7.80 -0.78 -7.21
CA VAL A 47 -8.57 -1.97 -7.61
C VAL A 47 -7.73 -2.87 -8.51
N VAL A 48 -7.16 -2.32 -9.58
CA VAL A 48 -6.32 -3.05 -10.54
C VAL A 48 -5.09 -3.62 -9.83
N SER A 49 -4.42 -2.84 -8.99
CA SER A 49 -3.22 -3.31 -8.27
C SER A 49 -3.52 -4.40 -7.25
N THR A 50 -4.68 -4.32 -6.59
CA THR A 50 -5.16 -5.38 -5.70
C THR A 50 -5.47 -6.65 -6.47
N ASN A 51 -6.20 -6.55 -7.59
CA ASN A 51 -6.60 -7.69 -8.41
C ASN A 51 -5.42 -8.35 -9.12
N ASN A 52 -4.41 -7.56 -9.50
CA ASN A 52 -3.18 -8.05 -10.14
C ASN A 52 -2.13 -8.56 -9.12
N TYR A 53 -2.48 -8.61 -7.83
CA TYR A 53 -1.56 -9.01 -6.74
C TYR A 53 -0.26 -8.21 -6.68
N THR A 54 -0.25 -6.99 -7.24
CA THR A 54 0.88 -6.05 -7.14
C THR A 54 0.83 -5.22 -5.87
N LEU A 55 -0.35 -5.12 -5.26
CA LEU A 55 -0.58 -4.56 -3.93
C LEU A 55 -0.97 -5.69 -2.96
N PRO A 56 -0.12 -6.01 -1.97
CA PRO A 56 -0.44 -6.98 -0.93
C PRO A 56 -1.70 -6.59 -0.17
N SER A 57 -2.59 -7.55 0.06
CA SER A 57 -3.84 -7.34 0.77
C SER A 57 -4.21 -8.55 1.61
N TYR A 58 -4.91 -8.33 2.71
CA TYR A 58 -5.23 -9.32 3.72
C TYR A 58 -6.74 -9.43 3.87
N LEU A 59 -7.30 -10.64 3.78
CA LEU A 59 -8.71 -10.86 4.02
C LEU A 59 -8.93 -11.11 5.51
N ILE A 60 -9.59 -10.19 6.21
CA ILE A 60 -9.87 -10.28 7.64
C ILE A 60 -11.38 -10.07 7.82
N GLY A 61 -12.09 -11.08 8.32
CA GLY A 61 -13.54 -11.01 8.55
C GLY A 61 -14.35 -10.69 7.28
N GLY A 62 -13.90 -11.14 6.10
CA GLY A 62 -14.58 -10.92 4.81
C GLY A 62 -14.33 -9.55 4.17
N ALA A 63 -13.55 -8.67 4.80
CA ALA A 63 -13.10 -7.41 4.22
C ALA A 63 -11.62 -7.47 3.86
N VAL A 64 -11.25 -6.74 2.81
CA VAL A 64 -9.85 -6.59 2.39
C VAL A 64 -9.20 -5.51 3.25
N TYR A 65 -8.02 -5.79 3.78
CA TYR A 65 -7.21 -4.86 4.56
C TYR A 65 -5.82 -4.70 3.96
N TYR A 66 -5.22 -3.56 4.23
CA TYR A 66 -3.89 -3.19 3.76
C TYR A 66 -3.03 -2.69 4.93
N SER A 67 -1.75 -3.02 4.87
CA SER A 67 -0.73 -2.45 5.76
C SER A 67 -0.19 -1.17 5.15
N THR A 68 0.06 -0.14 5.98
CA THR A 68 0.57 1.15 5.47
C THR A 68 1.96 0.99 4.84
N ARG A 69 2.76 0.02 5.33
CA ARG A 69 4.05 -0.33 4.72
C ARG A 69 3.89 -0.90 3.30
N ASP A 70 2.91 -1.77 3.07
CA ASP A 70 2.66 -2.34 1.74
C ASP A 70 2.10 -1.31 0.76
N LEU A 71 1.21 -0.43 1.23
CA LEU A 71 0.74 0.72 0.45
C LEU A 71 1.92 1.61 0.04
N TYR A 72 2.81 1.95 0.98
CA TYR A 72 4.00 2.73 0.66
C TYR A 72 4.92 2.02 -0.35
N ARG A 73 5.23 0.75 -0.12
CA ARG A 73 6.07 -0.07 -1.02
C ARG A 73 5.49 -0.16 -2.43
N HIS A 74 4.17 -0.27 -2.56
CA HIS A 74 3.48 -0.29 -3.84
C HIS A 74 3.77 0.97 -4.66
N ILE A 75 3.63 2.15 -4.05
CA ILE A 75 3.89 3.42 -4.74
C ILE A 75 5.37 3.61 -5.04
N THR A 76 6.26 3.28 -4.10
CA THR A 76 7.70 3.47 -4.32
C THR A 76 8.24 2.50 -5.37
N ARG A 77 7.67 1.31 -5.48
CA ARG A 77 8.00 0.36 -6.56
C ARG A 77 7.54 0.89 -7.92
N ASN A 78 6.33 1.43 -8.01
CA ASN A 78 5.80 1.99 -9.26
C ASN A 78 6.56 3.25 -9.72
N ARG A 79 7.11 4.05 -8.79
CA ARG A 79 7.91 5.25 -9.12
C ARG A 79 9.30 4.95 -9.69
N ARG A 80 9.86 3.74 -9.50
CA ARG A 80 11.17 3.36 -10.02
C ARG A 80 11.16 2.91 -11.49
N THR A 81 9.98 2.81 -12.10
CA THR A 81 9.77 2.33 -13.47
C THR A 81 9.38 3.45 -14.46
N ALA A 82 9.50 4.72 -14.06
CA ALA A 82 9.25 5.88 -14.91
C ALA A 82 10.55 6.62 -15.23
#